data_AF-A0A7U9PVL7-F1
#
_entry.id   AF-A0A7U9PVL7-F1
#
_cell.length_a   1.000
_cell.length_b   1.000
_cell.length_c   1.000
_cell.angle_alpha   90.00
_cell.angle_beta   90.00
_cell.angle_gamma   90.00
#
_symmetry.space_group_name_H-M   'P 1'
#
loop_
_entity.id
_entity.type
_entity.pdbx_description
1 polymer ?
#
loop_
_entity_poly.entity_id
_entity_poly.type
_entity_poly.pdbx_seq_one_letter_code
_entity_poly.pdbx_strand_id
1 'polypeptide(L)'
;MEAPEDALISENRGEHPKKCTDGFDHFFHAVAPGDVAGEARGVRDDAVAAAERQGPPVWVHGDLHPANVVVSDGTLSGVIDFGAMFAGDPAWDLPAA
;
A
#
# COMPACT_ATOMS: atom_id res chain seq x y z
N MET A 1 1.96 14.07 -6.73
CA MET A 1 3.14 14.60 -7.45
C MET A 1 3.77 13.42 -8.15
N GLU A 2 4.09 13.54 -9.44
CA GLU A 2 4.83 12.49 -10.14
C GLU A 2 6.18 12.27 -9.46
N ALA A 3 6.59 11.02 -9.28
CA ALA A 3 7.90 10.73 -8.70
C ALA A 3 9.01 11.01 -9.74
N PRO A 4 10.16 11.55 -9.33
CA PRO A 4 11.28 11.75 -10.23
C PRO A 4 11.83 10.42 -10.74
N GLU A 5 12.51 10.44 -11.89
CA GLU A 5 12.99 9.23 -12.58
C GLU A 5 13.98 8.39 -11.75
N ASP A 6 14.68 9.02 -10.79
CA ASP A 6 15.64 8.39 -9.90
C ASP A 6 15.04 7.93 -8.56
N ALA A 7 13.72 8.06 -8.38
CA ALA A 7 13.04 7.59 -7.19
C ALA A 7 13.15 6.07 -7.04
N LEU A 8 13.26 5.61 -5.80
CA LEU A 8 13.26 4.19 -5.49
C LEU A 8 11.94 3.58 -5.96
N ILE A 9 12.03 2.56 -6.83
CA ILE A 9 10.90 1.72 -7.21
C ILE A 9 10.93 0.50 -6.30
N SER A 10 9.80 0.22 -5.67
CA SER A 10 9.67 -0.92 -4.80
C SER A 10 9.30 -2.16 -5.61
N GLU A 11 10.14 -3.21 -5.57
CA GLU A 11 9.91 -4.47 -6.30
C GLU A 11 8.78 -5.33 -5.69
N ASN A 12 8.39 -5.07 -4.43
CA ASN A 12 7.49 -5.94 -3.66
C ASN A 12 6.31 -5.20 -2.99
N ARG A 13 6.17 -3.90 -3.22
CA ARG A 13 5.14 -3.01 -2.64
C ARG A 13 4.74 -1.95 -3.65
N GLY A 14 3.47 -1.58 -3.66
CA GLY A 14 2.90 -0.54 -4.55
C GLY A 14 2.64 -0.96 -5.99
N GLU A 15 2.76 -2.25 -6.30
CA GLU A 15 2.37 -2.83 -7.59
C GLU A 15 0.99 -3.47 -7.55
N HIS A 16 0.43 -3.76 -8.72
CA HIS A 16 -0.86 -4.41 -8.83
C HIS A 16 -0.85 -5.78 -8.13
N PRO A 17 -1.89 -6.17 -7.35
CA PRO A 17 -1.91 -7.39 -6.55
C PRO A 17 -1.56 -8.69 -7.29
N LYS A 18 -1.81 -8.76 -8.61
CA LYS A 18 -1.38 -9.88 -9.49
C LYS A 18 0.13 -10.14 -9.43
N LYS A 19 0.92 -9.09 -9.28
CA LYS A 19 2.39 -9.13 -9.34
C LYS A 19 3.02 -9.46 -7.99
N CYS A 20 2.25 -9.42 -6.90
CA CYS A 20 2.72 -9.65 -5.53
C CYS A 20 2.24 -11.00 -4.96
N THR A 21 2.03 -12.02 -5.80
CA THR A 21 1.42 -13.29 -5.38
C THR A 21 2.28 -14.06 -4.37
N ASP A 22 3.57 -14.21 -4.64
CA ASP A 22 4.48 -14.96 -3.75
C ASP A 22 4.57 -14.33 -2.36
N GLY A 23 4.62 -13.00 -2.29
CA GLY A 23 4.63 -12.25 -1.02
C GLY A 23 3.32 -12.43 -0.24
N PHE A 24 2.17 -12.35 -0.92
CA PHE A 24 0.88 -12.57 -0.29
C PHE A 24 0.79 -13.98 0.32
N ASP A 25 1.11 -15.02 -0.45
CA ASP A 25 1.00 -16.41 0.03
C ASP A 25 1.91 -16.65 1.24
N HIS A 26 3.14 -16.12 1.21
CA HIS A 26 4.08 -16.21 2.33
C HIS A 26 3.50 -15.62 3.62
N PHE A 27 3.03 -14.37 3.60
CA PHE A 27 2.52 -13.70 4.79
C PHE A 27 1.16 -14.26 5.21
N PHE A 28 0.31 -14.62 4.26
CA PHE A 28 -1.00 -15.19 4.52
C PHE A 28 -0.88 -16.48 5.33
N HIS A 29 0.04 -17.38 4.97
CA HIS A 29 0.31 -18.58 5.75
C HIS A 29 0.86 -18.31 7.15
N ALA A 30 1.64 -17.23 7.33
CA ALA A 30 2.23 -16.86 8.61
C ALA A 30 1.20 -16.25 9.59
N VAL A 31 0.17 -15.57 9.08
CA VAL A 31 -0.75 -14.78 9.93
C VAL A 31 -2.19 -15.29 9.95
N ALA A 32 -2.58 -16.23 9.06
CA ALA A 32 -3.97 -16.64 8.85
C ALA A 32 -4.71 -16.99 10.15
N PRO A 33 -5.59 -16.11 10.66
CA PRO A 33 -6.56 -16.45 11.68
C PRO A 33 -7.62 -17.29 10.97
N GLY A 34 -7.84 -18.53 11.43
CA GLY A 34 -8.58 -19.53 10.68
C GLY A 34 -10.01 -19.12 10.28
N ASP A 35 -10.64 -18.20 11.01
CA ASP A 35 -11.99 -17.71 10.79
C ASP A 35 -12.12 -16.66 9.67
N VAL A 36 -11.07 -15.88 9.38
CA VAL A 36 -11.12 -14.81 8.35
C VAL A 36 -10.41 -15.19 7.04
N ALA A 37 -9.78 -16.35 6.98
CA ALA A 37 -8.97 -16.76 5.83
C ALA A 37 -9.77 -16.90 4.51
N GLY A 38 -11.07 -17.19 4.58
CA GLY A 38 -11.93 -17.22 3.39
C GLY A 38 -12.22 -15.83 2.85
N GLU A 39 -12.62 -14.91 3.73
CA GLU A 39 -12.97 -13.52 3.38
C GLU A 39 -11.76 -12.76 2.84
N ALA A 40 -10.60 -12.91 3.48
CA ALA A 40 -9.37 -12.28 3.04
C ALA A 40 -8.92 -12.75 1.63
N ARG A 41 -9.17 -14.01 1.27
CA ARG A 41 -8.95 -14.50 -0.11
C ARG A 41 -9.95 -13.89 -1.09
N GLY A 42 -11.22 -13.78 -0.72
CA GLY A 42 -12.24 -13.13 -1.55
C GLY A 42 -11.89 -11.68 -1.87
N VAL A 43 -11.50 -10.89 -0.86
CA VAL A 43 -11.04 -9.50 -1.05
C VAL A 43 -9.81 -9.43 -1.97
N ARG A 44 -8.88 -10.38 -1.84
CA ARG A 44 -7.72 -10.44 -2.74
C ARG A 44 -8.14 -10.75 -4.17
N ASP A 45 -9.04 -11.69 -4.39
CA ASP A 45 -9.50 -12.07 -5.73
C ASP A 45 -10.17 -10.88 -6.44
N ASP A 46 -10.97 -10.10 -5.71
CA ASP A 46 -11.55 -8.86 -6.22
C ASP A 46 -10.47 -7.81 -6.57
N ALA A 47 -9.48 -7.62 -5.70
CA ALA A 47 -8.37 -6.71 -5.94
C ALA A 47 -7.48 -7.14 -7.11
N VAL A 48 -7.31 -8.45 -7.30
CA VAL A 48 -6.66 -9.04 -8.47
C VAL A 48 -7.51 -8.85 -9.73
N ALA A 49 -8.84 -8.88 -9.66
CA ALA A 49 -9.69 -8.68 -10.83
C ALA A 49 -9.76 -7.21 -11.29
N ALA A 50 -9.42 -6.25 -10.41
CA ALA A 50 -9.42 -4.83 -10.72
C ALA A 50 -8.49 -4.47 -11.89
N ALA A 51 -8.79 -3.35 -12.54
CA ALA A 51 -7.92 -2.81 -13.58
C ALA A 51 -6.64 -2.24 -12.96
N GLU A 52 -5.50 -2.43 -13.62
CA GLU A 52 -4.27 -1.76 -13.21
C GLU A 52 -4.45 -0.25 -13.30
N ARG A 53 -3.94 0.46 -12.29
CA ARG A 53 -3.89 1.92 -12.30
C ARG A 53 -3.12 2.39 -13.54
N GLN A 54 -3.65 3.43 -14.17
CA GLN A 54 -3.00 4.11 -15.28
C GLN A 54 -2.26 5.37 -14.81
N GLY A 55 -1.26 5.77 -15.58
CA GLY A 55 -0.45 6.97 -15.33
C GLY A 55 0.88 6.67 -14.62
N PRO A 56 1.76 7.67 -14.51
CA PRO A 56 3.08 7.48 -13.93
C PRO A 56 2.99 7.18 -12.42
N PRO A 57 4.02 6.49 -11.87
CA PRO A 57 4.13 6.31 -10.44
C PRO A 57 4.24 7.67 -9.73
N VAL A 58 3.69 7.74 -8.53
CA VAL A 58 3.75 8.94 -7.68
C VAL A 58 4.53 8.64 -6.41
N TRP A 59 4.94 9.69 -5.70
CA TRP A 59 5.47 9.51 -4.36
C TRP A 59 4.40 8.92 -3.44
N VAL A 60 4.77 7.82 -2.79
CA VAL A 60 4.00 7.10 -1.79
C VAL A 60 4.78 7.15 -0.48
N HIS A 61 4.10 7.43 0.64
CA HIS A 61 4.65 7.40 1.99
C HIS A 61 5.08 5.98 2.36
N GLY A 62 4.25 4.98 2.03
CA GLY A 62 4.59 3.56 2.09
C GLY A 62 4.22 2.89 3.41
N ASP A 63 4.12 3.70 4.47
CA ASP A 63 3.67 3.31 5.81
C ASP A 63 2.77 4.39 6.43
N LEU A 64 1.79 4.89 5.65
CA LEU A 64 0.86 5.89 6.17
C LEU A 64 -0.13 5.20 7.11
N HIS A 65 -0.21 5.66 8.35
CA HIS A 65 -1.21 5.24 9.35
C HIS A 65 -1.34 6.32 10.43
N PRO A 66 -2.38 6.31 11.28
CA PRO A 66 -2.63 7.41 12.23
C PRO A 66 -1.48 7.73 13.19
N ALA A 67 -0.56 6.79 13.48
CA ALA A 67 0.58 7.08 14.35
C ALA A 67 1.69 7.87 13.63
N ASN A 68 1.69 7.91 12.30
CA ASN A 68 2.57 8.72 11.47
C ASN A 68 1.92 10.05 11.05
N VAL A 69 0.75 10.37 11.60
CA VAL A 69 -0.01 11.59 11.30
C VAL A 69 -0.09 12.49 12.52
N VAL A 70 0.32 13.76 12.37
CA VAL A 70 0.20 14.79 13.40
C VAL A 70 -1.07 15.61 13.15
N VAL A 71 -1.90 15.77 14.17
CA VAL A 71 -3.15 16.54 14.12
C VAL A 71 -3.10 17.66 15.15
N SER A 72 -3.53 18.86 14.75
CA SER A 72 -3.77 20.01 15.63
C SER A 72 -5.17 20.53 15.36
N ASP A 73 -5.95 20.77 16.42
CA ASP A 73 -7.31 21.30 16.32
C ASP A 73 -8.21 20.53 15.34
N GLY A 74 -8.11 19.20 15.35
CA GLY A 74 -8.87 18.31 14.46
C GLY A 74 -8.46 18.36 12.98
N THR A 75 -7.34 19.03 12.66
CA THR A 75 -6.84 19.18 11.28
C THR A 75 -5.45 18.56 11.13
N LEU A 76 -5.22 17.89 9.99
CA LEU A 76 -3.90 17.40 9.61
C LEU A 76 -2.87 18.54 9.66
N SER A 77 -1.82 18.34 10.47
CA SER A 77 -0.75 19.32 10.71
C SER A 77 0.62 18.84 10.26
N GLY A 78 0.79 17.53 10.04
CA GLY A 78 2.03 16.97 9.50
C GLY A 78 1.98 15.46 9.31
N VAL A 79 2.95 14.96 8.56
CA VAL A 79 3.24 13.53 8.37
C VAL A 79 4.69 13.29 8.73
N ILE A 80 4.98 12.18 9.41
CA ILE A 80 6.32 11.80 9.87
C ILE A 80 6.66 10.38 9.43
N ASP A 81 7.92 9.99 9.58
CA ASP A 81 8.44 8.66 9.25
C ASP A 81 8.41 8.28 7.76
N PHE A 82 9.15 9.06 6.97
CA PHE A 82 9.32 8.87 5.54
C PHE A 82 10.32 7.76 5.16
N GLY A 83 10.71 6.89 6.11
CA GLY A 83 11.71 5.84 5.87
C GLY A 83 11.27 4.78 4.85
N ALA A 84 9.96 4.67 4.61
CA ALA A 84 9.36 3.72 3.68
C ALA A 84 9.01 4.30 2.30
N MET A 85 9.37 5.55 2.00
CA MET A 85 8.95 6.21 0.75
C MET A 85 9.45 5.51 -0.51
N PHE A 86 8.59 5.44 -1.53
CA PHE A 86 8.94 4.94 -2.86
C PHE A 86 8.02 5.53 -3.94
N ALA A 87 8.34 5.27 -5.21
CA ALA A 87 7.51 5.61 -6.36
C ALA A 87 6.59 4.43 -6.72
N GLY A 88 5.27 4.66 -6.70
CA GLY A 88 4.31 3.59 -7.02
C GLY A 88 2.85 4.02 -7.11
N ASP A 89 1.95 3.07 -6.89
CA ASP A 89 0.50 3.31 -6.88
C ASP A 89 0.07 4.07 -5.60
N PRO A 90 -0.59 5.24 -5.69
CA PRO A 90 -1.09 5.96 -4.52
C PRO A 90 -2.17 5.21 -3.75
N ALA A 91 -2.78 4.17 -4.33
CA ALA A 91 -3.70 3.30 -3.59
C ALA A 91 -3.05 2.68 -2.35
N TRP A 92 -1.72 2.63 -2.30
CA TRP A 92 -0.96 2.15 -1.14
C TRP A 92 -1.15 2.99 0.13
N ASP A 93 -1.33 4.31 0.00
CA ASP A 93 -1.54 5.23 1.13
C ASP A 93 -3.03 5.49 1.43
N LEU A 94 -3.95 4.95 0.62
CA LEU A 94 -5.40 5.13 0.82
C LEU A 94 -5.97 4.44 2.08
N PRO A 95 -5.54 3.23 2.48
CA PRO A 95 -6.09 2.55 3.66
C PRO A 95 -5.86 3.30 4.97
N ALA A 96 -4.96 4.30 4.96
CA ALA A 96 -4.61 5.12 6.10
C ALA A 96 -5.58 6.27 6.37
N ALA A 97 -6.49 6.56 5.44
CA ALA A 97 -7.41 7.69 5.45
C ALA A 97 -8.78 7.36 6.03
#